data_AF-J5GZ78-F1
#
_entry.id   AF-J5GZ78-F1
#
_cell.length_a   1.000
_cell.length_b   1.000
_cell.length_c   1.000
_cell.angle_alpha   90.00
_cell.angle_beta   90.00
_cell.angle_gamma   90.00
#
_symmetry.space_group_name_H-M   'P 1'
#
loop_
_entity.id
_entity.type
_entity.pdbx_description
1 polymer ?
#
loop_
_entity_poly.entity_id
_entity_poly.type
_entity_poly.pdbx_seq_one_letter_code
_entity_poly.pdbx_strand_id
1 'polypeptide(L)' 'MLKDEFRPINGKLLTIGRSPKEKIYMVPKAIFDLPKKERAEKLSQIFLS' A
#
# COMPACT_ATOMS: atom_id res chain seq x y z
N MET A 1 -18.01 7.07 -10.39
CA MET A 1 -16.81 7.92 -10.24
C MET A 1 -16.31 7.73 -8.82
N LEU A 2 -15.28 6.90 -8.63
CA LEU A 2 -14.84 6.42 -7.30
C LEU A 2 -13.47 6.99 -6.89
N LYS A 3 -12.92 7.90 -7.71
CA LYS A 3 -11.59 8.48 -7.50
C LYS A 3 -11.63 9.73 -6.62
N ASP A 4 -12.79 10.36 -6.48
CA ASP A 4 -12.95 11.66 -5.80
C ASP A 4 -13.15 11.55 -4.28
N GLU A 5 -13.39 10.34 -3.73
CA GLU A 5 -13.63 10.15 -2.29
C GLU A 5 -12.37 9.81 -1.47
N PHE A 6 -11.27 9.41 -2.11
CA PHE A 6 -10.00 9.19 -1.42
C PHE A 6 -9.19 10.49 -1.42
N ARG A 7 -9.50 11.40 -0.49
CA ARG A 7 -8.55 12.48 -0.16
C ARG A 7 -7.22 11.79 0.18
N PRO A 8 -6.08 12.23 -0.37
CA PRO A 8 -4.79 11.67 0.00
C PRO A 8 -4.63 11.86 1.51
N ILE A 9 -4.76 10.77 2.27
CA ILE A 9 -4.52 10.79 3.71
C ILE A 9 -3.05 11.17 3.85
N ASN A 10 -2.79 12.28 4.54
CA ASN A 10 -1.43 12.72 4.78
C ASN A 10 -0.68 11.58 5.48
N GLY A 11 0.33 10.99 4.83
CA GLY A 11 0.99 9.77 5.31
C GLY A 11 1.53 9.88 6.74
N LYS A 12 1.80 11.11 7.21
CA LYS A 12 2.16 11.45 8.59
C LYS A 12 1.10 11.08 9.62
N LEU A 13 -0.19 11.08 9.25
CA LEU A 13 -1.29 10.74 10.15
C LEU A 13 -1.35 9.22 10.40
N LEU A 14 -1.00 8.42 9.39
CA LEU A 14 -0.96 6.95 9.48
C LEU A 14 0.21 6.45 10.35
N THR A 15 1.19 7.31 10.64
CA THR A 15 2.38 7.00 11.43
C THR A 15 2.28 7.43 12.90
N ILE A 16 1.19 8.08 13.34
CA ILE A 16 1.05 8.54 14.74
C ILE A 16 0.99 7.32 15.68
N GLY A 17 1.80 7.34 16.74
CA GLY A 17 1.86 6.25 17.73
C GLY A 17 2.57 4.98 17.25
N ARG A 18 3.12 4.97 16.03
CA ARG A 18 3.88 3.85 15.46
C ARG A 18 5.36 3.98 15.79
N SER A 19 6.05 2.83 15.86
CA SER A 19 7.49 2.82 16.07
C SER A 19 8.23 3.36 14.85
N PRO A 20 9.30 4.15 15.00
CA PRO A 20 10.14 4.57 13.87
C PRO A 20 10.74 3.43 13.05
N LYS A 21 10.79 2.20 13.62
CA LYS A 21 11.25 0.98 12.93
C LYS A 21 10.16 0.31 12.08
N GLU A 22 8.91 0.73 12.23
CA GLU A 22 7.76 0.14 11.57
C GLU A 22 7.60 0.74 10.16
N LYS A 23 7.71 -0.10 9.13
CA LYS A 23 7.55 0.32 7.73
C LYS A 23 6.09 0.16 7.31
N ILE A 24 5.53 1.19 6.66
CA ILE A 24 4.18 1.16 6.11
C ILE A 24 4.27 1.06 4.59
N TYR A 25 3.60 0.05 4.04
CA TYR A 25 3.48 -0.14 2.60
C TYR A 25 2.04 0.10 2.17
N MET A 26 1.82 1.01 1.23
CA MET A 26 0.52 1.17 0.57
C MET A 26 0.46 0.25 -0.63
N VAL A 27 -0.41 -0.75 -0.57
CA VAL A 27 -0.63 -1.70 -1.67
C VAL A 27 -1.98 -1.42 -2.32
N PRO A 28 -2.04 -1.08 -3.62
CA PRO A 28 -3.31 -0.93 -4.33
C PRO A 28 -4.16 -2.19 -4.29
N LYS A 29 -5.47 -2.04 -4.02
CA LYS A 29 -6.43 -3.17 -3.95
C LYS A 29 -6.39 -4.06 -5.20
N ALA A 30 -6.26 -3.45 -6.38
CA ALA A 30 -6.23 -4.15 -7.67
C ALA A 30 -5.13 -5.23 -7.76
N ILE A 31 -4.06 -5.13 -6.98
CA ILE A 31 -3.01 -6.15 -6.93
C ILE A 31 -3.54 -7.47 -6.37
N PHE A 32 -4.51 -7.42 -5.45
CA PHE A 32 -5.12 -8.60 -4.87
C PHE A 32 -6.15 -9.28 -5.78
N ASP A 33 -6.54 -8.63 -6.87
CA ASP A 33 -7.41 -9.22 -7.88
C ASP A 33 -6.60 -10.01 -8.94
N LEU A 34 -5.27 -9.83 -8.98
CA LEU A 34 -4.38 -10.53 -9.92
C LEU A 34 -4.18 -12.01 -9.59
N PRO A 35 -3.81 -12.86 -10.58
CA PRO A 35 -3.39 -14.23 -10.36
C PRO A 35 -2.21 -14.33 -9.39
N LYS A 36 -2.11 -15.46 -8.67
CA LYS A 36 -1.12 -15.67 -7.59
C LYS A 36 0.32 -15.34 -8.00
N LYS A 37 0.73 -15.69 -9.22
CA LYS A 37 2.09 -15.48 -9.73
C LYS A 37 2.40 -13.99 -9.93
N GLU A 38 1.53 -13.29 -10.65
CA GLU A 38 1.67 -11.85 -10.92
C GLU A 38 1.53 -11.00 -9.65
N ARG A 39 0.62 -11.39 -8.76
CA ARG A 39 0.46 -10.77 -7.44
C ARG A 39 1.75 -10.85 -6.63
N ALA A 40 2.37 -12.02 -6.58
CA ALA A 40 3.62 -12.22 -5.83
C ALA A 40 4.76 -11.36 -6.38
N GLU A 41 4.86 -11.25 -7.71
CA GLU A 41 5.86 -10.39 -8.37
C GLU A 41 5.63 -8.90 -8.06
N LYS A 42 4.39 -8.43 -8.14
CA LYS A 42 4.02 -7.05 -7.81
C LYS A 42 4.25 -6.72 -6.33
N LEU A 43 3.94 -7.63 -5.41
CA LEU A 43 4.20 -7.45 -3.99
C LEU A 43 5.70 -7.45 -3.68
N SER A 44 6.47 -8.32 -4.34
CA SER A 44 7.93 -8.37 -4.21
C SER A 44 8.57 -7.03 -4.60
N GLN A 45 8.12 -6.42 -5.71
CA GLN A 45 8.57 -5.10 -6.13
C GLN A 45 8.25 -3.99 -5.10
N ILE A 46 7.14 -4.10 -4.37
CA ILE A 46 6.71 -3.10 -3.37
C ILE A 46 7.47 -3.27 -2.03
N PHE A 47 7.77 -4.49 -1.62
CA PHE A 47 8.42 -4.76 -0.33
C PHE A 47 9.95 -4.74 -0.38
N LEU A 48 10.54 -4.89 -1.57
CA LEU A 48 11.99 -4.92 -1.78
C LEU A 48 12.57 -3.62 -2.36
N SER A 49 11.72 -2.64 -2.69
CA SER A 49 12.15 -1.27 -3.03
C SER A 49 12.54 -0.48 -1.78
#